data_AF-A0AAW4CQE5-F1
#
_entry.id   AF-A0AAW4CQE5-F1
#
_cell.length_a   1.000
_cell.length_b   1.000
_cell.length_c   1.000
_cell.angle_alpha   90.00
_cell.angle_beta   90.00
_cell.angle_gamma   90.00
#
_symmetry.space_group_name_H-M   'P 1'
#
loop_
_entity.id
_entity.type
_entity.pdbx_description
1 polymer ?
#
loop_
_entity_poly.entity_id
_entity_poly.type
_entity_poly.pdbx_seq_one_letter_code
_entity_poly.pdbx_strand_id
1 'polypeptide(L)'
;AVVGWVSGYRPPTAPENFFVWQVAVSSAARGQRLAGRMIEALLARPEQAGVTHLTTTITDDNRASWALFQGLARRWGVRIEKTARFEEQAHFAGAHATEWQARIGPLPTLAQS
;
A
#
# COMPACT_ATOMS: atom_id res chain seq x y z
N ALA A 1 -21.87 -7.67 -9.44
CA ALA A 1 -21.07 -8.27 -8.36
C ALA A 1 -19.89 -7.36 -8.04
N VAL A 2 -19.46 -7.28 -6.77
CA VAL A 2 -18.23 -6.56 -6.39
C VAL A 2 -17.01 -7.39 -6.83
N VAL A 3 -16.08 -6.77 -7.56
CA VAL A 3 -14.91 -7.45 -8.13
C VAL A 3 -13.57 -6.98 -7.54
N GLY A 4 -13.60 -5.99 -6.67
CA GLY A 4 -12.43 -5.51 -5.94
C GLY A 4 -12.79 -4.56 -4.81
N TRP A 5 -11.88 -4.46 -3.85
CA TRP A 5 -11.98 -3.60 -2.67
C TRP A 5 -10.57 -3.17 -2.23
N VAL A 6 -10.48 -1.96 -1.68
CA VAL A 6 -9.29 -1.46 -0.99
C VAL A 6 -9.70 -0.78 0.33
N SER A 7 -8.95 -1.01 1.39
CA SER A 7 -9.09 -0.30 2.67
C SER A 7 -7.77 0.33 3.10
N GLY A 8 -7.87 1.43 3.84
CA GLY A 8 -6.73 2.13 4.40
C GLY A 8 -7.14 3.33 5.24
N TYR A 9 -6.17 3.91 5.93
CA TYR A 9 -6.36 5.05 6.82
C TYR A 9 -5.08 5.87 6.96
N ARG A 10 -5.20 7.09 7.49
CA ARG A 10 -4.05 7.93 7.88
C ARG A 10 -3.74 7.67 9.36
N PRO A 11 -2.56 7.13 9.71
CA PRO A 11 -2.18 6.93 11.11
C PRO A 11 -2.14 8.27 11.85
N PRO A 12 -2.73 8.39 13.06
CA PRO A 12 -2.72 9.66 13.80
C PRO A 12 -1.32 10.21 14.11
N THR A 13 -0.35 9.32 14.32
CA THR A 13 1.04 9.66 14.62
C THR A 13 1.87 10.04 13.39
N ALA A 14 1.35 9.79 12.18
CA ALA A 14 2.04 10.06 10.92
C ALA A 14 1.01 10.40 9.83
N PRO A 15 0.31 11.55 9.96
CA PRO A 15 -0.81 11.91 9.09
C PRO A 15 -0.39 12.15 7.64
N GLU A 16 0.89 12.37 7.36
CA GLU A 16 1.44 12.47 6.01
C GLU A 16 1.51 11.10 5.30
N ASN A 17 1.32 10.00 6.02
CA ASN A 17 1.27 8.66 5.45
C ASN A 17 -0.19 8.22 5.26
N PHE A 18 -0.46 7.55 4.15
CA PHE A 18 -1.66 6.75 3.97
C PHE A 18 -1.29 5.27 4.08
N PHE A 19 -1.83 4.58 5.07
CA PHE A 19 -1.61 3.14 5.26
C PHE A 19 -2.69 2.35 4.54
N VAL A 20 -2.31 1.53 3.56
CA VAL A 20 -3.18 0.55 2.90
C VAL A 20 -3.14 -0.74 3.69
N TRP A 21 -4.29 -1.14 4.21
CA TRP A 21 -4.44 -2.34 5.02
C TRP A 21 -4.77 -3.55 4.15
N GLN A 22 -5.86 -3.50 3.37
CA GLN A 22 -6.28 -4.63 2.55
C GLN A 22 -6.51 -4.22 1.11
N VAL A 23 -6.09 -5.10 0.20
CA VAL A 23 -6.39 -5.01 -1.23
C VAL A 23 -6.90 -6.37 -1.68
N ALA A 24 -8.14 -6.42 -2.14
CA ALA A 24 -8.76 -7.63 -2.65
C ALA A 24 -9.19 -7.43 -4.10
N VAL A 25 -8.86 -8.39 -4.98
CA VAL A 25 -9.23 -8.39 -6.39
C VAL A 25 -9.74 -9.78 -6.75
N SER A 26 -10.96 -9.85 -7.28
CA SER A 26 -11.54 -11.09 -7.79
C SER A 26 -10.70 -11.64 -8.94
N SER A 27 -10.66 -12.97 -9.08
CA SER A 27 -9.98 -13.64 -10.21
C SER A 27 -10.49 -13.13 -11.57
N ALA A 28 -11.79 -12.81 -11.66
CA ALA A 28 -12.43 -12.27 -12.87
C ALA A 28 -11.89 -10.89 -13.31
N ALA A 29 -11.19 -10.17 -12.43
CA ALA A 29 -10.63 -8.84 -12.69
C ALA A 29 -9.09 -8.78 -12.67
N ARG A 30 -8.41 -9.95 -12.68
CA ARG A 30 -6.95 -10.04 -12.75
C ARG A 30 -6.43 -9.51 -14.09
N GLY A 31 -5.18 -9.02 -14.12
CA GLY A 31 -4.55 -8.45 -15.32
C GLY A 31 -5.04 -7.05 -15.72
N GLN A 32 -6.14 -6.55 -15.14
CA GLN A 32 -6.74 -5.26 -15.50
C GLN A 32 -6.21 -4.08 -14.66
N ARG A 33 -5.12 -4.28 -13.91
CA ARG A 33 -4.54 -3.29 -12.98
C ARG A 33 -5.54 -2.74 -11.94
N LEU A 34 -6.60 -3.48 -11.61
CA LEU A 34 -7.69 -3.00 -10.76
C LEU A 34 -7.20 -2.53 -9.38
N ALA A 35 -6.32 -3.29 -8.72
CA ALA A 35 -5.73 -2.92 -7.42
C ALA A 35 -5.08 -1.52 -7.45
N GLY A 36 -4.19 -1.27 -8.41
CA GLY A 36 -3.51 0.02 -8.53
C GLY A 36 -4.48 1.17 -8.79
N ARG A 37 -5.47 0.96 -9.68
CA ARG A 37 -6.51 1.98 -9.95
C ARG A 37 -7.34 2.30 -8.71
N MET A 38 -7.68 1.30 -7.89
CA MET A 38 -8.43 1.52 -6.64
C MET A 38 -7.61 2.34 -5.63
N ILE A 39 -6.31 2.04 -5.50
CA ILE A 39 -5.40 2.81 -4.61
C ILE A 39 -5.28 4.26 -5.11
N GLU A 40 -5.11 4.46 -6.41
CA GLU A 40 -5.02 5.81 -6.98
C GLU A 40 -6.31 6.60 -6.79
N ALA A 41 -7.46 5.98 -7.05
CA ALA A 41 -8.76 6.61 -6.83
C ALA A 41 -8.99 6.94 -5.33
N LEU A 42 -8.44 6.15 -4.41
CA LEU A 42 -8.48 6.41 -2.98
C LEU A 42 -7.59 7.60 -2.58
N LEU A 43 -6.36 7.66 -3.12
CA LEU A 43 -5.40 8.74 -2.86
C LEU A 43 -5.77 10.06 -3.53
N ALA A 44 -6.53 10.03 -4.62
CA ALA A 44 -6.99 11.23 -5.32
C ALA A 44 -8.14 11.95 -4.61
N ARG A 45 -8.70 11.39 -3.53
CA ARG A 45 -9.81 12.01 -2.81
C ARG A 45 -9.36 13.25 -2.03
N PRO A 46 -10.19 14.31 -1.91
CA PRO A 46 -9.83 15.53 -1.18
C PRO A 46 -9.40 15.28 0.27
N GLU A 47 -9.96 14.27 0.95
CA GLU A 47 -9.62 13.90 2.33
C GLU A 47 -8.17 13.41 2.48
N GLN A 48 -7.52 13.05 1.36
CA GLN A 48 -6.12 12.63 1.32
C GLN A 48 -5.17 13.78 0.96
N ALA A 49 -5.65 15.03 0.93
CA ALA A 49 -4.79 16.19 0.82
C ALA A 49 -3.70 16.16 1.91
N GLY A 50 -2.45 16.40 1.48
CA GLY A 50 -1.26 16.37 2.33
C GLY A 50 -0.66 14.97 2.56
N VAL A 51 -1.24 13.90 2.01
CA VAL A 51 -0.56 12.60 1.96
C VAL A 51 0.67 12.71 1.06
N THR A 52 1.82 12.36 1.62
CA THR A 52 3.11 12.35 0.93
C THR A 52 3.66 10.95 0.74
N HIS A 53 3.18 9.95 1.47
CA HIS A 53 3.66 8.57 1.29
C HIS A 53 2.52 7.56 1.39
N LEU A 54 2.63 6.51 0.58
CA LEU A 54 1.82 5.31 0.72
C LEU A 54 2.61 4.28 1.56
N THR A 55 1.97 3.68 2.55
CA THR A 55 2.57 2.61 3.36
C THR A 55 1.70 1.37 3.37
N THR A 56 2.30 0.19 3.53
CA THR A 56 1.58 -1.07 3.73
C THR A 56 2.51 -2.09 4.41
N THR A 57 1.95 -3.19 4.96
CA THR A 57 2.75 -4.34 5.39
C THR A 57 2.61 -5.51 4.41
N ILE A 58 3.72 -6.16 4.10
CA ILE A 58 3.80 -7.24 3.13
C ILE A 58 4.73 -8.33 3.68
N THR A 59 4.29 -9.58 3.67
CA THR A 59 5.19 -10.73 3.93
C THR A 59 6.21 -10.87 2.79
N ASP A 60 7.38 -11.41 3.09
CA ASP A 60 8.46 -11.48 2.09
C ASP A 60 8.08 -12.30 0.83
N ASP A 61 7.26 -13.35 1.03
CA ASP A 61 6.82 -14.29 0.01
C ASP A 61 5.64 -13.80 -0.85
N ASN A 62 4.98 -12.68 -0.47
CA ASN A 62 3.86 -12.14 -1.22
C ASN A 62 4.31 -11.34 -2.46
N ARG A 63 4.80 -12.06 -3.46
CA ARG A 63 5.31 -11.53 -4.73
C ARG A 63 4.28 -10.66 -5.47
N ALA A 64 2.99 -11.00 -5.38
CA ALA A 64 1.93 -10.26 -6.05
C ALA A 64 1.76 -8.85 -5.46
N SER A 65 1.74 -8.72 -4.13
CA SER A 65 1.70 -7.43 -3.45
C SER A 65 2.97 -6.62 -3.73
N TRP A 66 4.15 -7.24 -3.64
CA TRP A 66 5.40 -6.56 -4.00
C TRP A 66 5.38 -6.01 -5.42
N ALA A 67 4.93 -6.79 -6.40
CA ALA A 67 4.81 -6.34 -7.78
C ALA A 67 3.82 -5.18 -7.95
N LEU A 68 2.68 -5.20 -7.22
CA LEU A 68 1.72 -4.10 -7.22
C LEU A 68 2.36 -2.80 -6.73
N PHE A 69 2.97 -2.81 -5.55
CA PHE A 69 3.50 -1.59 -4.92
C PHE A 69 4.77 -1.09 -5.61
N GLN A 70 5.65 -1.98 -6.09
CA GLN A 70 6.77 -1.59 -6.96
C GLN A 70 6.28 -0.99 -8.28
N GLY A 71 5.21 -1.55 -8.85
CA GLY A 71 4.57 -1.04 -10.06
C GLY A 71 4.01 0.38 -9.87
N LEU A 72 3.38 0.66 -8.74
CA LEU A 72 2.92 2.00 -8.36
C LEU A 72 4.09 2.97 -8.18
N ALA A 73 5.12 2.59 -7.43
CA ALA A 73 6.32 3.41 -7.24
C ALA A 73 6.97 3.80 -8.57
N ARG A 74 7.13 2.83 -9.48
CA ARG A 74 7.67 3.07 -10.84
C ARG A 74 6.78 4.02 -11.64
N ARG A 75 5.46 3.84 -11.59
CA ARG A 75 4.51 4.71 -12.30
C ARG A 75 4.58 6.15 -11.80
N TRP A 76 4.72 6.33 -10.49
CA TRP A 76 4.79 7.66 -9.86
C TRP A 76 6.20 8.26 -9.94
N GLY A 77 7.20 7.51 -10.40
CA GLY A 77 8.59 7.98 -10.48
C GLY A 77 9.25 8.14 -9.11
N VAL A 78 8.80 7.38 -8.10
CA VAL A 78 9.24 7.51 -6.69
C VAL A 78 9.90 6.22 -6.20
N ARG A 79 10.57 6.31 -5.05
CA ARG A 79 11.23 5.16 -4.42
C ARG A 79 10.25 4.36 -3.57
N ILE A 80 10.59 3.08 -3.38
CA ILE A 80 9.99 2.20 -2.39
C ILE A 80 11.07 1.78 -1.40
N GLU A 81 10.85 2.08 -0.13
CA GLU A 81 11.68 1.67 0.99
C GLU A 81 11.06 0.42 1.62
N LYS A 82 11.90 -0.57 1.93
CA LYS A 82 11.52 -1.81 2.60
C LYS A 82 12.20 -1.84 3.97
N THR A 83 11.43 -1.72 5.04
CA THR A 83 11.92 -1.78 6.41
C THR A 83 11.26 -2.95 7.13
N ALA A 84 12.04 -3.70 7.92
CA ALA A 84 11.46 -4.76 8.73
C ALA A 84 10.70 -4.13 9.91
N ARG A 85 9.46 -4.57 10.16
CA ARG A 85 8.80 -4.29 11.44
C ARG A 85 9.31 -5.30 12.47
N PHE A 86 10.56 -5.14 12.89
CA PHE A 86 11.06 -5.81 14.09
C PHE A 86 10.54 -5.04 15.30
N GLU A 87 9.52 -5.54 15.99
CA GLU A 87 9.37 -5.35 17.45
C GLU A 87 8.18 -6.13 18.07
N GLU A 88 7.12 -6.47 17.32
CA GLU A 88 5.97 -7.22 17.88
C GLU A 88 6.01 -8.75 17.68
N GLN A 89 7.12 -9.30 17.20
CA GLN A 89 7.32 -10.76 17.11
C GLN A 89 8.04 -11.37 18.32
N ALA A 90 8.20 -10.63 19.43
CA ALA A 90 8.67 -11.20 20.70
C ALA A 90 7.65 -12.12 21.40
N HIS A 91 6.43 -12.31 20.86
CA HIS A 91 5.33 -12.96 21.58
C HIS A 91 4.61 -14.13 20.89
N PHE A 92 5.02 -14.60 19.70
CA PHE A 92 4.26 -15.65 18.98
C PHE A 92 5.05 -16.89 18.55
N ALA A 93 6.00 -17.35 19.39
CA ALA A 93 6.64 -18.67 19.28
C ALA A 93 7.09 -19.12 17.86
N GLY A 94 7.49 -18.17 17.01
CA GLY A 94 7.99 -18.47 15.65
C GLY A 94 6.92 -18.81 14.59
N ALA A 95 5.63 -18.58 14.83
CA ALA A 95 4.55 -19.05 13.93
C ALA A 95 4.16 -18.11 12.77
N HIS A 96 4.79 -16.95 12.60
CA HIS A 96 4.39 -15.97 11.57
C HIS A 96 5.57 -15.44 10.76
N ALA A 97 5.38 -15.34 9.44
CA ALA A 97 6.37 -14.74 8.54
C ALA A 97 6.66 -13.29 8.94
N THR A 98 7.92 -12.86 8.83
CA THR A 98 8.31 -11.46 9.06
C THR A 98 7.52 -10.54 8.14
N GLU A 99 6.77 -9.61 8.73
CA GLU A 99 6.11 -8.55 7.97
C GLU A 99 7.09 -7.41 7.71
N TRP A 100 7.16 -7.00 6.45
CA TRP A 100 7.95 -5.86 6.00
C TRP A 100 7.03 -4.68 5.76
N GLN A 101 7.43 -3.50 6.22
CA GLN A 101 6.79 -2.27 5.80
C GLN A 101 7.36 -1.84 4.45
N ALA A 102 6.47 -1.66 3.48
CA ALA A 102 6.77 -0.95 2.25
C ALA A 102 6.32 0.51 2.42
N ARG A 103 7.22 1.45 2.11
CA ARG A 103 6.96 2.90 2.17
C ARG A 103 7.32 3.52 0.83
N ILE A 104 6.35 4.15 0.17
CA ILE A 104 6.44 4.62 -1.21
C ILE A 104 6.23 6.13 -1.23
N GLY A 105 7.23 6.86 -1.71
CA GLY A 105 7.17 8.32 -1.81
C GLY A 105 8.55 8.99 -1.80
N PRO A 106 8.60 10.32 -1.63
CA PRO A 106 7.43 11.21 -1.54
C PRO A 106 6.60 11.18 -2.83
N LEU A 107 5.29 11.06 -2.72
CA LEU A 107 4.35 11.03 -3.84
C LEU A 107 4.39 12.39 -4.57
N PRO A 108 4.29 12.40 -5.91
CA PRO A 108 4.09 13.65 -6.62
C PRO A 108 2.81 14.31 -6.10
N THR A 109 2.78 15.64 -6.06
CA THR A 109 1.53 16.37 -5.80
C THR A 109 0.51 15.86 -6.81
N LEU A 110 -0.45 15.08 -6.34
CA LEU A 110 -1.57 14.63 -7.16
C LEU A 110 -2.41 15.88 -7.39
N ALA A 111 -2.09 16.64 -8.45
CA ALA A 111 -2.87 17.78 -8.85
C ALA A 111 -4.31 17.27 -9.07
N GLN A 112 -5.22 17.77 -8.25
CA GLN A 112 -6.64 17.51 -8.42
C GLN A 112 -7.05 18.17 -9.74
N SER A 113 -7.19 17.35 -10.79
CA SER A 113 -7.82 17.74 -12.05
C SER A 113 -9.31 17.56 -11.97
#